data_AF-A0A920J3A0-F1
#
_entry.id   AF-A0A920J3A0-F1
#
_cell.length_a   1.000
_cell.length_b   1.000
_cell.length_c   1.000
_cell.angle_alpha   90.00
_cell.angle_beta   90.00
_cell.angle_gamma   90.00
#
_symmetry.space_group_name_H-M   'P 1'
#
loop_
_entity.id
_entity.type
_entity.pdbx_description
1 polymer ?
#
loop_
_entity_poly.entity_id
_entity_poly.type
_entity_poly.pdbx_seq_one_letter_code
_entity_poly.pdbx_strand_id
1 'polypeptide(L)'
;MGSKDLKFWGAGTARTLRPIWMAEELDLKYELFPIGPRTGETRTKEYTDLNPKQKIPCMKDGEFVLSESLSICRYLQNVYPSDSIAIPKTKEDLAREDEWCNYIYGEMDETTLYVMRRHYDLTDIYGESPVVVEACRDYLDRHLKVVDKHLEKSETVLEIGFGLADIMLVSCLDWAIFYNFDLKEATKGYHKNMIERPNYIKAKKINYAWEVNLMGPLEGVKILDLTSMVSGPMAAMMLADQGAEVIKIEPTHGEQLRHMAAPHNGVNPAFYSCNRGKKSLAIDLKSEEGKEILLKLVKEADVFMQNFRPGAIERMGFGEDVLREVNEKLINVSISGFGTKGPYSSSRVYAPVIQALSGATDIQADRETGRPQMFRVIFCR
;
A
#
# COMPACT_ATOMS: atom_id res chain seq x y z
N MET A 1 -14.01 30.47 -12.20
CA MET A 1 -15.49 30.39 -12.17
C MET A 1 -15.84 28.92 -12.15
N GLY A 2 -16.05 28.33 -10.97
CA GLY A 2 -16.45 26.92 -10.84
C GLY A 2 -17.94 26.85 -10.53
N SER A 3 -18.65 25.87 -11.09
CA SER A 3 -19.99 25.50 -10.63
C SER A 3 -19.92 25.25 -9.13
N LYS A 4 -20.82 25.87 -8.35
CA LYS A 4 -20.87 25.67 -6.89
C LYS A 4 -21.37 24.27 -6.50
N ASP A 5 -21.66 23.39 -7.46
CA ASP A 5 -22.34 22.12 -7.23
C ASP A 5 -21.75 20.96 -8.05
N LEU A 6 -20.44 20.98 -8.34
CA LEU A 6 -19.77 19.83 -8.95
C LEU A 6 -19.53 18.73 -7.90
N LYS A 7 -20.09 17.55 -8.17
CA LYS A 7 -20.03 16.39 -7.27
C LYS A 7 -19.56 15.16 -8.01
N PHE A 8 -18.68 14.38 -7.39
CA PHE A 8 -18.24 13.08 -7.88
C PHE A 8 -18.64 11.96 -6.93
N TRP A 9 -19.07 10.84 -7.48
CA TRP A 9 -19.25 9.59 -6.76
C TRP A 9 -18.28 8.55 -7.28
N GLY A 10 -17.53 7.98 -6.36
CA GLY A 10 -16.61 6.88 -6.65
C GLY A 10 -15.15 7.20 -6.33
N ALA A 11 -14.46 6.25 -5.72
CA ALA A 11 -13.04 6.31 -5.43
C ALA A 11 -12.40 4.91 -5.55
N GLY A 12 -11.07 4.83 -5.45
CA GLY A 12 -10.33 3.56 -5.36
C GLY A 12 -10.22 2.78 -6.67
N THR A 13 -10.36 3.41 -7.84
CA THR A 13 -10.13 2.72 -9.12
C THR A 13 -9.38 3.61 -10.10
N ALA A 14 -8.73 3.01 -11.11
CA ALA A 14 -8.11 3.76 -12.21
C ALA A 14 -9.13 4.61 -12.98
N ARG A 15 -10.39 4.14 -13.09
CA ARG A 15 -11.46 4.86 -13.81
C ARG A 15 -12.02 6.04 -13.03
N THR A 16 -12.02 5.98 -11.70
CA THR A 16 -12.40 7.12 -10.83
C THR A 16 -11.28 8.14 -10.70
N LEU A 17 -10.02 7.72 -10.84
CA LEU A 17 -8.88 8.63 -10.89
C LEU A 17 -8.99 9.65 -12.03
N ARG A 18 -9.43 9.22 -13.23
CA ARG A 18 -9.49 10.08 -14.43
C ARG A 18 -10.26 11.38 -14.23
N PRO A 19 -11.55 11.37 -13.83
CA PRO A 19 -12.30 12.61 -13.63
C PRO A 19 -11.80 13.44 -12.45
N ILE A 20 -11.28 12.80 -11.39
CA ILE A 20 -10.66 13.50 -10.25
C ILE A 20 -9.41 14.24 -10.73
N TRP A 21 -8.53 13.58 -11.48
CA TRP A 21 -7.32 14.18 -12.01
C TRP A 21 -7.62 15.29 -13.02
N MET A 22 -8.58 15.08 -13.91
CA MET A 22 -9.06 16.16 -14.80
C MET A 22 -9.54 17.37 -13.99
N ALA A 23 -10.33 17.17 -12.93
CA ALA A 23 -10.81 18.26 -12.09
C ALA A 23 -9.68 19.00 -11.36
N GLU A 24 -8.64 18.29 -10.90
CA GLU A 24 -7.46 18.90 -10.28
C GLU A 24 -6.62 19.71 -11.30
N GLU A 25 -6.44 19.22 -12.52
CA GLU A 25 -5.74 19.96 -13.59
C GLU A 25 -6.53 21.19 -14.05
N LEU A 26 -7.85 21.18 -13.90
CA LEU A 26 -8.73 22.31 -14.20
C LEU A 26 -8.94 23.26 -13.00
N ASP A 27 -8.28 23.02 -11.86
CA ASP A 27 -8.43 23.77 -10.60
C ASP A 27 -9.90 23.93 -10.16
N LEU A 28 -10.67 22.84 -10.31
CA LEU A 28 -12.10 22.84 -9.97
C LEU A 28 -12.32 22.57 -8.49
N LYS A 29 -13.31 23.26 -7.92
CA LYS A 29 -13.86 22.91 -6.61
C LYS A 29 -14.97 21.88 -6.80
N TYR A 30 -14.88 20.77 -6.09
CA TYR A 30 -15.88 19.70 -6.12
C TYR A 30 -16.05 19.05 -4.75
N GLU A 31 -17.17 18.37 -4.57
CA GLU A 31 -17.41 17.46 -3.44
C GLU A 31 -17.25 16.02 -3.92
N LEU A 32 -16.51 15.20 -3.17
CA LEU A 32 -16.30 13.78 -3.48
C LEU A 32 -17.05 12.91 -2.48
N PHE A 33 -17.90 12.02 -3.00
CA PHE A 33 -18.57 10.95 -2.28
C PHE A 33 -17.82 9.63 -2.55
N PRO A 34 -16.90 9.21 -1.66
CA PRO A 34 -16.00 8.09 -1.92
C PRO A 34 -16.71 6.75 -1.68
N ILE A 35 -17.49 6.31 -2.66
CA ILE A 35 -18.10 4.97 -2.67
C ILE A 35 -17.26 4.00 -3.50
N GLY A 36 -17.16 2.74 -3.09
CA GLY A 36 -16.36 1.75 -3.80
C GLY A 36 -17.13 1.05 -4.94
N PRO A 37 -16.43 0.39 -5.87
CA PRO A 37 -17.11 -0.44 -6.85
C PRO A 37 -17.69 -1.67 -6.15
N ARG A 38 -18.98 -1.96 -6.39
CA ARG A 38 -19.66 -3.16 -5.85
C ARG A 38 -19.75 -3.20 -4.32
N THR A 39 -19.54 -2.07 -3.66
CA THR A 39 -19.90 -1.91 -2.26
C THR A 39 -21.43 -1.75 -2.17
N GLY A 40 -22.06 -2.02 -1.02
CA GLY A 40 -23.52 -1.95 -0.88
C GLY A 40 -24.12 -0.58 -1.27
N GLU A 41 -23.30 0.46 -1.19
CA GLU A 41 -23.57 1.86 -1.51
C GLU A 41 -24.06 2.05 -2.95
N THR A 42 -23.46 1.37 -3.94
CA THR A 42 -23.91 1.51 -5.35
C THR A 42 -25.25 0.84 -5.63
N ARG A 43 -25.77 0.03 -4.69
CA ARG A 43 -27.07 -0.65 -4.78
C ARG A 43 -28.17 0.06 -3.99
N THR A 44 -27.86 1.18 -3.33
CA THR A 44 -28.86 1.99 -2.65
C THR A 44 -29.87 2.54 -3.66
N LYS A 45 -31.11 2.76 -3.22
CA LYS A 45 -32.14 3.38 -4.06
C LYS A 45 -31.69 4.76 -4.54
N GLU A 46 -31.13 5.56 -3.64
CA GLU A 46 -30.62 6.90 -3.93
C GLU A 46 -29.57 6.89 -5.05
N TYR A 47 -28.55 6.04 -4.95
CA TYR A 47 -27.53 5.95 -6.00
C TYR A 47 -28.07 5.36 -7.30
N THR A 48 -29.02 4.42 -7.23
CA THR A 48 -29.65 3.84 -8.41
C THR A 48 -30.49 4.87 -9.18
N ASP A 49 -31.20 5.74 -8.45
CA ASP A 49 -31.95 6.86 -9.03
C ASP A 49 -31.00 7.88 -9.71
N LEU A 50 -29.78 8.06 -9.18
CA LEU A 50 -28.74 8.91 -9.77
C LEU A 50 -28.07 8.26 -10.99
N ASN A 51 -27.62 7.00 -10.87
CA ASN A 51 -26.97 6.25 -11.94
C ASN A 51 -27.52 4.82 -11.99
N PRO A 52 -28.50 4.54 -12.87
CA PRO A 52 -29.13 3.23 -13.00
C PRO A 52 -28.17 2.09 -13.32
N LYS A 53 -26.98 2.39 -13.86
CA LYS A 53 -25.94 1.37 -14.12
C LYS A 53 -25.29 0.84 -12.84
N GLN A 54 -25.49 1.49 -11.69
CA GLN A 54 -24.89 1.14 -10.40
C GLN A 54 -23.35 1.01 -10.47
N LYS A 55 -22.73 1.83 -11.32
CA LYS A 55 -21.28 1.88 -11.55
C LYS A 55 -20.71 3.22 -11.13
N ILE A 56 -19.42 3.21 -10.83
CA ILE A 56 -18.61 4.41 -10.63
C ILE A 56 -17.56 4.51 -11.76
N PRO A 57 -17.07 5.72 -12.11
CA PRO A 57 -17.46 7.01 -11.55
C PRO A 57 -18.82 7.52 -12.04
N CYS A 58 -19.43 8.39 -11.25
CA CYS A 58 -20.55 9.24 -11.63
C CYS A 58 -20.26 10.68 -11.22
N MET A 59 -20.77 11.64 -11.98
CA MET A 59 -20.61 13.07 -11.75
C MET A 59 -21.98 13.76 -11.85
N LYS A 60 -22.19 14.77 -11.02
CA LYS A 60 -23.31 15.71 -11.10
C LYS A 60 -22.77 17.13 -11.12
N ASP A 61 -23.25 17.94 -12.05
CA ASP A 61 -22.93 19.37 -12.16
C ASP A 61 -24.25 20.16 -12.28
N GLY A 62 -24.67 20.79 -11.19
CA GLY A 62 -26.04 21.29 -11.07
C GLY A 62 -27.03 20.14 -11.26
N GLU A 63 -27.97 20.25 -12.19
CA GLU A 63 -28.93 19.15 -12.49
C GLU A 63 -28.41 18.14 -13.53
N PHE A 64 -27.26 18.39 -14.15
CA PHE A 64 -26.73 17.50 -15.18
C PHE A 64 -25.97 16.34 -14.55
N VAL A 65 -26.39 15.12 -14.83
CA VAL A 65 -25.76 13.90 -14.32
C VAL A 65 -25.11 13.14 -15.47
N LEU A 66 -23.85 12.76 -15.27
CA LEU A 66 -23.07 12.02 -16.26
C LEU A 66 -22.31 10.85 -15.60
N SER A 67 -22.10 9.81 -16.37
CA SER A 67 -21.35 8.61 -15.98
C SER A 67 -20.40 8.24 -17.11
N GLU A 68 -19.51 7.27 -16.86
CA GLU A 68 -18.39 6.89 -17.74
C GLU A 68 -17.23 7.89 -17.67
N SER A 69 -16.07 7.37 -17.26
CA SER A 69 -14.90 8.20 -16.96
C SER A 69 -14.46 9.09 -18.12
N LEU A 70 -14.40 8.55 -19.34
CA LEU A 70 -14.02 9.30 -20.55
C LEU A 70 -15.03 10.43 -20.85
N SER A 71 -16.34 10.14 -20.78
CA SER A 71 -17.39 11.13 -21.03
C SER A 71 -17.39 12.25 -19.99
N ILE A 72 -17.17 11.92 -18.71
CA ILE A 72 -17.04 12.92 -17.64
C ILE A 72 -15.83 13.83 -17.92
N CYS A 73 -14.66 13.27 -18.22
CA CYS A 73 -13.46 14.08 -18.47
C CYS A 73 -13.63 14.97 -19.71
N ARG A 74 -14.23 14.45 -20.79
CA ARG A 74 -14.58 15.20 -22.00
C ARG A 74 -15.51 16.38 -21.69
N TYR A 75 -16.54 16.14 -20.87
CA TYR A 75 -17.44 17.20 -20.41
C TYR A 75 -16.67 18.28 -19.64
N LEU A 76 -15.84 17.89 -18.66
CA LEU A 76 -15.08 18.84 -17.85
C LEU A 76 -14.13 19.69 -18.72
N GLN A 77 -13.38 19.06 -19.63
CA GLN A 77 -12.47 19.74 -20.57
C GLN A 77 -13.19 20.78 -21.44
N ASN A 78 -14.41 20.49 -21.88
CA ASN A 78 -15.17 21.38 -22.78
C ASN A 78 -15.92 22.50 -22.05
N VAL A 79 -16.32 22.28 -20.80
CA VAL A 79 -17.15 23.21 -20.04
C VAL A 79 -16.31 24.19 -19.22
N TYR A 80 -15.16 23.74 -18.73
CA TYR A 80 -14.33 24.52 -17.81
C TYR A 80 -13.05 24.99 -18.50
N PRO A 81 -12.85 26.32 -18.66
CA PRO A 81 -11.65 26.85 -19.30
C PRO A 81 -10.42 26.62 -18.41
N SER A 82 -9.32 26.20 -19.02
CA SER A 82 -8.02 26.07 -18.37
C SER A 82 -6.89 26.21 -19.38
N ASP A 83 -5.77 26.79 -18.93
CA ASP A 83 -4.50 26.81 -19.67
C ASP A 83 -3.64 25.58 -19.38
N SER A 84 -4.02 24.77 -18.37
CA SER A 84 -3.26 23.60 -17.91
C SER A 84 -3.58 22.31 -18.67
N ILE A 85 -4.70 22.29 -19.40
CA ILE A 85 -5.14 21.18 -20.25
C ILE A 85 -5.22 21.66 -21.70
N ALA A 86 -4.61 20.92 -22.61
CA ALA A 86 -4.75 21.14 -24.04
C ALA A 86 -6.19 20.82 -24.47
N ILE A 87 -6.83 21.79 -25.13
CA ILE A 87 -8.18 21.66 -25.68
C ILE A 87 -8.06 21.70 -27.21
N PRO A 88 -8.59 20.69 -27.93
CA PRO A 88 -8.62 20.70 -29.39
C PRO A 88 -9.26 21.98 -29.95
N LYS A 89 -8.56 22.65 -30.87
CA LYS A 89 -9.04 23.90 -31.50
C LYS A 89 -9.59 23.67 -32.91
N THR A 90 -9.13 22.61 -33.57
CA THR A 90 -9.58 22.22 -34.91
C THR A 90 -10.40 20.93 -34.87
N LYS A 91 -11.11 20.63 -35.96
CA LYS A 91 -11.86 19.36 -36.07
C LYS A 91 -10.90 18.17 -36.17
N GLU A 92 -9.75 18.40 -36.77
CA GLU A 92 -8.66 17.45 -36.93
C GLU A 92 -8.05 17.11 -35.56
N ASP A 93 -7.76 18.10 -34.72
CA ASP A 93 -7.29 17.87 -33.35
C ASP A 93 -8.28 17.05 -32.52
N LEU A 94 -9.58 17.38 -32.64
CA LEU A 94 -10.63 16.67 -31.93
C LEU A 94 -10.71 15.21 -32.40
N ALA A 95 -10.67 14.99 -33.71
CA ALA A 95 -10.67 13.65 -34.28
C ALA A 95 -9.44 12.83 -33.85
N ARG A 96 -8.27 13.46 -33.72
CA ARG A 96 -7.05 12.83 -33.20
C ARG A 96 -7.15 12.47 -31.73
N GLU A 97 -7.74 13.34 -30.91
CA GLU A 97 -7.91 13.04 -29.49
C GLU A 97 -8.94 11.92 -29.28
N ASP A 98 -10.02 11.93 -30.07
CA ASP A 98 -11.02 10.86 -30.08
C ASP A 98 -10.43 9.53 -30.57
N GLU A 99 -9.57 9.54 -31.60
CA GLU A 99 -8.83 8.36 -32.07
C GLU A 99 -8.07 7.70 -30.91
N TRP A 100 -7.25 8.48 -30.19
CA TRP A 100 -6.48 7.98 -29.05
C TRP A 100 -7.34 7.57 -27.87
N CYS A 101 -8.34 8.37 -27.49
CA CYS A 101 -9.22 8.04 -26.39
C CYS A 101 -9.99 6.73 -26.64
N ASN A 102 -10.50 6.53 -27.85
CA ASN A 102 -11.19 5.29 -28.22
C ASN A 102 -10.23 4.11 -28.27
N TYR A 103 -9.04 4.29 -28.81
CA TYR A 103 -8.00 3.25 -28.84
C TYR A 103 -7.61 2.80 -27.42
N ILE A 104 -7.30 3.75 -26.53
CA ILE A 104 -6.91 3.45 -25.15
C ILE A 104 -8.07 2.80 -24.39
N TYR A 105 -9.28 3.35 -24.52
CA TYR A 105 -10.46 2.83 -23.82
C TYR A 105 -10.85 1.43 -24.31
N GLY A 106 -10.88 1.21 -25.61
CA GLY A 106 -11.30 -0.05 -26.22
C GLY A 106 -10.27 -1.17 -26.08
N GLU A 107 -9.02 -0.89 -26.45
CA GLU A 107 -7.99 -1.93 -26.57
C GLU A 107 -7.24 -2.16 -25.25
N MET A 108 -6.89 -1.09 -24.53
CA MET A 108 -6.07 -1.18 -23.32
C MET A 108 -6.90 -1.32 -22.04
N ASP A 109 -7.94 -0.49 -21.86
CA ASP A 109 -8.75 -0.53 -20.64
C ASP A 109 -9.73 -1.71 -20.64
N GLU A 110 -10.71 -1.71 -21.57
CA GLU A 110 -11.80 -2.68 -21.55
C GLU A 110 -11.35 -4.09 -21.97
N THR A 111 -10.71 -4.22 -23.14
CA THR A 111 -10.44 -5.55 -23.74
C THR A 111 -9.31 -6.31 -23.07
N THR A 112 -8.32 -5.61 -22.52
CA THR A 112 -7.15 -6.25 -21.91
C THR A 112 -7.13 -6.10 -20.38
N LEU A 113 -6.84 -4.93 -19.85
CA LEU A 113 -6.63 -4.74 -18.41
C LEU A 113 -7.86 -5.17 -17.58
N TYR A 114 -9.07 -4.79 -18.02
CA TYR A 114 -10.28 -5.14 -17.29
C TYR A 114 -10.69 -6.60 -17.44
N VAL A 115 -10.58 -7.18 -18.65
CA VAL A 115 -10.83 -8.63 -18.83
C VAL A 115 -9.84 -9.45 -18.02
N MET A 116 -8.55 -9.09 -18.02
CA MET A 116 -7.54 -9.74 -17.20
C MET A 116 -7.90 -9.65 -15.71
N ARG A 117 -8.30 -8.48 -15.22
CA ARG A 117 -8.74 -8.29 -13.82
C ARG A 117 -9.88 -9.23 -13.43
N ARG A 118 -10.84 -9.47 -14.33
CA ARG A 118 -11.98 -10.36 -14.05
C ARG A 118 -11.51 -11.77 -13.71
N HIS A 119 -10.51 -12.27 -14.43
CA HIS A 119 -10.05 -13.65 -14.32
C HIS A 119 -8.81 -13.83 -13.45
N TYR A 120 -8.25 -12.73 -12.93
CA TYR A 120 -7.08 -12.72 -12.05
C TYR A 120 -7.40 -12.22 -10.63
N ASP A 121 -8.02 -11.05 -10.48
CA ASP A 121 -8.33 -10.47 -9.16
C ASP A 121 -9.76 -10.74 -8.68
N LEU A 122 -10.68 -10.98 -9.62
CA LEU A 122 -12.12 -11.10 -9.35
C LEU A 122 -12.65 -12.50 -9.66
N THR A 123 -11.82 -13.51 -9.40
CA THR A 123 -12.09 -14.93 -9.72
C THR A 123 -13.36 -15.44 -9.05
N ASP A 124 -13.69 -14.98 -7.85
CA ASP A 124 -14.93 -15.34 -7.14
C ASP A 124 -16.20 -14.89 -7.88
N ILE A 125 -16.11 -13.86 -8.73
CA ILE A 125 -17.25 -13.27 -9.44
C ILE A 125 -17.32 -13.79 -10.88
N TYR A 126 -16.18 -13.85 -11.57
CA TYR A 126 -16.11 -14.11 -13.01
C TYR A 126 -15.47 -15.45 -13.38
N GLY A 127 -14.96 -16.19 -12.38
CA GLY A 127 -14.20 -17.42 -12.56
C GLY A 127 -12.74 -17.15 -12.90
N GLU A 128 -11.86 -18.01 -12.39
CA GLU A 128 -10.44 -18.01 -12.75
C GLU A 128 -10.25 -18.57 -14.17
N SER A 129 -9.41 -17.92 -14.97
CA SER A 129 -9.03 -18.43 -16.29
C SER A 129 -7.61 -17.98 -16.67
N PRO A 130 -6.59 -18.82 -16.40
CA PRO A 130 -5.21 -18.49 -16.74
C PRO A 130 -4.99 -18.25 -18.24
N VAL A 131 -5.72 -18.97 -19.11
CA VAL A 131 -5.65 -18.81 -20.57
C VAL A 131 -6.12 -17.42 -21.00
N VAL A 132 -7.20 -16.91 -20.41
CA VAL A 132 -7.69 -15.55 -20.70
C VAL A 132 -6.71 -14.51 -20.19
N VAL A 133 -6.15 -14.72 -18.99
CA VAL A 133 -5.13 -13.83 -18.41
C VAL A 133 -3.92 -13.75 -19.34
N GLU A 134 -3.35 -14.88 -19.76
CA GLU A 134 -2.20 -14.95 -20.69
C GLU A 134 -2.51 -14.25 -22.03
N ALA A 135 -3.66 -14.54 -22.64
CA ALA A 135 -4.07 -13.89 -23.89
C ALA A 135 -4.20 -12.36 -23.75
N CYS A 136 -4.73 -11.88 -22.62
CA CYS A 136 -4.81 -10.44 -22.34
C CYS A 136 -3.43 -9.82 -22.15
N ARG A 137 -2.49 -10.54 -21.51
CA ARG A 137 -1.11 -10.06 -21.34
C ARG A 137 -0.38 -9.93 -22.68
N ASP A 138 -0.47 -10.95 -23.52
CA ASP A 138 0.11 -10.93 -24.87
C ASP A 138 -0.51 -9.83 -25.74
N TYR A 139 -1.81 -9.59 -25.59
CA TYR A 139 -2.47 -8.51 -26.34
C TYR A 139 -2.04 -7.13 -25.84
N LEU A 140 -2.01 -6.91 -24.52
CA LEU A 140 -1.57 -5.63 -23.96
C LEU A 140 -0.10 -5.32 -24.31
N ASP A 141 0.79 -6.32 -24.31
CA ASP A 141 2.19 -6.14 -24.71
C ASP A 141 2.32 -5.60 -26.16
N ARG A 142 1.46 -6.05 -27.07
CA ARG A 142 1.39 -5.52 -28.45
C ARG A 142 0.97 -4.04 -28.47
N HIS A 143 -0.01 -3.65 -27.65
CA HIS A 143 -0.45 -2.26 -27.56
C HIS A 143 0.59 -1.36 -26.88
N LEU A 144 1.28 -1.85 -25.85
CA LEU A 144 2.38 -1.12 -25.21
C LEU A 144 3.53 -0.84 -26.19
N LYS A 145 3.81 -1.74 -27.14
CA LYS A 145 4.77 -1.48 -28.24
C LYS A 145 4.30 -0.37 -29.20
N VAL A 146 3.00 -0.27 -29.46
CA VAL A 146 2.44 0.82 -30.28
C VAL A 146 2.56 2.15 -29.56
N VAL A 147 2.20 2.18 -28.27
CA VAL A 147 2.34 3.35 -27.40
C VAL A 147 3.79 3.80 -27.33
N ASP A 148 4.73 2.88 -27.10
CA ASP A 148 6.16 3.21 -27.00
C ASP A 148 6.69 3.87 -28.26
N LYS A 149 6.40 3.27 -29.42
CA LYS A 149 6.78 3.83 -30.72
C LYS A 149 6.17 5.21 -30.98
N HIS A 150 4.95 5.46 -30.49
CA HIS A 150 4.32 6.78 -30.61
C HIS A 150 5.02 7.82 -29.74
N LEU A 151 5.40 7.44 -28.52
CA LEU A 151 6.03 8.32 -27.53
C LEU A 151 7.54 8.55 -27.76
N GLU A 152 8.20 7.79 -28.64
CA GLU A 152 9.59 8.05 -29.04
C GLU A 152 9.83 9.48 -29.55
N LYS A 153 8.78 10.14 -30.04
CA LYS A 153 8.86 11.44 -30.71
C LYS A 153 8.05 12.54 -30.03
N SER A 154 7.41 12.24 -28.90
CA SER A 154 6.38 13.11 -28.32
C SER A 154 6.43 13.08 -26.80
N GLU A 155 6.34 14.26 -26.18
CA GLU A 155 6.25 14.39 -24.71
C GLU A 155 4.83 14.14 -24.17
N THR A 156 3.83 14.29 -25.04
CA THR A 156 2.40 14.11 -24.79
C THR A 156 1.78 13.23 -25.89
N VAL A 157 0.60 12.65 -25.65
CA VAL A 157 -0.07 11.79 -26.64
C VAL A 157 -0.42 12.59 -27.91
N LEU A 158 -0.81 13.86 -27.76
CA LEU A 158 -1.05 14.75 -28.88
C LEU A 158 -0.02 15.89 -28.91
N GLU A 159 0.29 16.39 -30.10
CA GLU A 159 1.21 17.51 -30.30
C GLU A 159 0.68 18.84 -29.72
N ILE A 160 -0.63 18.96 -29.54
CA ILE A 160 -1.26 20.16 -28.96
C ILE A 160 -1.00 20.31 -27.45
N GLY A 161 -0.40 19.31 -26.81
CA GLY A 161 -0.01 19.31 -25.40
C GLY A 161 -0.76 18.27 -24.56
N PHE A 162 -0.56 18.35 -23.24
CA PHE A 162 -1.13 17.43 -22.25
C PHE A 162 -2.64 17.61 -22.15
N GLY A 163 -3.41 16.53 -22.35
CA GLY A 163 -4.87 16.59 -22.35
C GLY A 163 -5.56 15.29 -21.97
N LEU A 164 -6.77 15.09 -22.49
CA LEU A 164 -7.63 13.96 -22.12
C LEU A 164 -6.99 12.62 -22.45
N ALA A 165 -6.37 12.52 -23.62
CA ALA A 165 -5.72 11.28 -24.07
C ALA A 165 -4.56 10.87 -23.15
N ASP A 166 -3.80 11.82 -22.61
CA ASP A 166 -2.73 11.57 -21.64
C ASP A 166 -3.29 11.03 -20.33
N ILE A 167 -4.35 11.64 -19.79
CA ILE A 167 -5.04 11.18 -18.57
C ILE A 167 -5.53 9.74 -18.75
N MET A 168 -6.14 9.44 -19.91
CA MET A 168 -6.58 8.09 -20.25
C MET A 168 -5.41 7.11 -20.30
N LEU A 169 -4.33 7.46 -21.02
CA LEU A 169 -3.18 6.58 -21.20
C LEU A 169 -2.48 6.28 -19.88
N VAL A 170 -2.15 7.31 -19.10
CA VAL A 170 -1.43 7.17 -17.83
C VAL A 170 -2.20 6.30 -16.85
N SER A 171 -3.52 6.42 -16.78
CA SER A 171 -4.35 5.55 -15.93
C SER A 171 -4.25 4.06 -16.31
N CYS A 172 -4.07 3.75 -17.60
CA CYS A 172 -3.85 2.38 -18.07
C CYS A 172 -2.40 1.92 -17.82
N LEU A 173 -1.42 2.82 -17.98
CA LEU A 173 -0.02 2.53 -17.68
C LEU A 173 0.20 2.21 -16.19
N ASP A 174 -0.42 2.98 -15.29
CA ASP A 174 -0.40 2.70 -13.85
C ASP A 174 -0.92 1.28 -13.55
N TRP A 175 -1.98 0.88 -14.22
CA TRP A 175 -2.58 -0.44 -14.05
C TRP A 175 -1.72 -1.56 -14.67
N ALA A 176 -1.09 -1.31 -15.82
CA ALA A 176 -0.11 -2.23 -16.40
C ALA A 176 1.10 -2.42 -15.49
N ILE A 177 1.65 -1.34 -14.91
CA ILE A 177 2.75 -1.42 -13.94
C ILE A 177 2.33 -2.22 -12.71
N PHE A 178 1.12 -1.99 -12.19
CA PHE A 178 0.57 -2.76 -11.06
C PHE A 178 0.54 -4.27 -11.36
N TYR A 179 0.26 -4.66 -12.60
CA TYR A 179 0.31 -6.06 -13.05
C TYR A 179 1.69 -6.51 -13.55
N ASN A 180 2.76 -5.82 -13.17
CA ASN A 180 4.15 -6.16 -13.49
C ASN A 180 4.46 -6.23 -14.98
N PHE A 181 3.89 -5.34 -15.81
CA PHE A 181 4.36 -5.16 -17.18
C PHE A 181 5.63 -4.32 -17.21
N ASP A 182 6.61 -4.75 -18.01
CA ASP A 182 7.83 -3.98 -18.24
C ASP A 182 7.60 -2.96 -19.37
N LEU A 183 7.44 -1.70 -18.99
CA LEU A 183 7.33 -0.60 -19.94
C LEU A 183 8.67 -0.40 -20.68
N LYS A 184 8.61 0.01 -21.94
CA LYS A 184 9.81 0.35 -22.72
C LYS A 184 10.27 1.78 -22.44
N GLU A 185 11.48 2.13 -22.84
CA GLU A 185 12.18 3.36 -22.38
C GLU A 185 11.39 4.65 -22.67
N ALA A 186 10.83 4.82 -23.87
CA ALA A 186 10.07 6.03 -24.19
C ALA A 186 8.80 6.13 -23.33
N THR A 187 8.07 5.01 -23.20
CA THR A 187 6.88 4.93 -22.34
C THR A 187 7.20 5.15 -20.86
N LYS A 188 8.33 4.60 -20.37
CA LYS A 188 8.81 4.80 -18.99
C LYS A 188 9.12 6.27 -18.71
N GLY A 189 9.86 6.92 -19.62
CA GLY A 189 10.20 8.34 -19.51
C GLY A 189 8.95 9.22 -19.52
N TYR A 190 8.03 8.98 -20.46
CA TYR A 190 6.72 9.63 -20.53
C TYR A 190 5.93 9.45 -19.23
N HIS A 191 5.77 8.21 -18.76
CA HIS A 191 5.01 7.91 -17.55
C HIS A 191 5.58 8.62 -16.32
N LYS A 192 6.90 8.58 -16.16
CA LYS A 192 7.60 9.28 -15.08
C LYS A 192 7.27 10.78 -15.07
N ASN A 193 7.36 11.44 -16.22
CA ASN A 193 7.05 12.86 -16.33
C ASN A 193 5.58 13.15 -15.96
N MET A 194 4.66 12.28 -16.36
CA MET A 194 3.23 12.45 -16.06
C MET A 194 2.92 12.27 -14.58
N ILE A 195 3.54 11.31 -13.90
CA ILE A 195 3.26 11.06 -12.48
C ILE A 195 3.94 12.05 -11.53
N GLU A 196 4.93 12.82 -12.01
CA GLU A 196 5.56 13.90 -11.26
C GLU A 196 4.72 15.19 -11.26
N ARG A 197 3.64 15.25 -12.04
CA ARG A 197 2.73 16.41 -12.07
C ARG A 197 2.07 16.61 -10.69
N PRO A 198 2.08 17.84 -10.12
CA PRO A 198 1.49 18.10 -8.80
C PRO A 198 0.02 17.69 -8.69
N ASN A 199 -0.76 17.96 -9.75
CA ASN A 199 -2.18 17.66 -9.81
C ASN A 199 -2.46 16.15 -9.94
N TYR A 200 -1.60 15.39 -10.61
CA TYR A 200 -1.66 13.92 -10.60
C TYR A 200 -1.44 13.37 -9.18
N ILE A 201 -0.38 13.83 -8.50
CA ILE A 201 -0.05 13.39 -7.13
C ILE A 201 -1.21 13.68 -6.18
N LYS A 202 -1.80 14.88 -6.28
CA LYS A 202 -2.95 15.29 -5.49
C LYS A 202 -4.19 14.43 -5.80
N ALA A 203 -4.52 14.24 -7.07
CA ALA A 203 -5.64 13.42 -7.51
C ALA A 203 -5.49 11.95 -7.09
N LYS A 204 -4.29 11.39 -7.19
CA LYS A 204 -3.97 10.03 -6.73
C LYS A 204 -4.19 9.90 -5.23
N LYS A 205 -3.71 10.88 -4.45
CA LYS A 205 -3.96 10.92 -3.00
C LYS A 205 -5.45 10.95 -2.69
N ILE A 206 -6.23 11.79 -3.37
CA ILE A 206 -7.68 11.91 -3.18
C ILE A 206 -8.41 10.61 -3.56
N ASN A 207 -8.13 10.07 -4.75
CA ASN A 207 -8.80 8.89 -5.28
C ASN A 207 -8.50 7.61 -4.47
N TYR A 208 -7.25 7.44 -4.02
CA TYR A 208 -6.80 6.24 -3.34
C TYR A 208 -6.65 6.40 -1.82
N ALA A 209 -7.02 7.55 -1.25
CA ALA A 209 -7.11 7.73 0.21
C ALA A 209 -7.99 6.65 0.88
N TRP A 210 -8.94 6.08 0.13
CA TRP A 210 -9.81 5.00 0.60
C TRP A 210 -9.23 3.58 0.43
N GLU A 211 -8.28 3.36 -0.50
CA GLU A 211 -7.62 2.05 -0.70
C GLU A 211 -6.50 1.79 0.32
N VAL A 212 -6.18 2.80 1.14
CA VAL A 212 -5.32 2.63 2.31
C VAL A 212 -5.83 3.50 3.45
N ASN A 213 -7.04 3.20 3.94
CA ASN A 213 -7.27 3.40 5.37
C ASN A 213 -6.57 2.26 6.14
N LEU A 214 -5.23 2.20 6.01
CA LEU A 214 -4.35 1.64 7.03
C LEU A 214 -4.26 2.60 8.23
N MET A 215 -5.15 3.59 8.35
CA MET A 215 -5.36 4.35 9.57
C MET A 215 -6.08 3.44 10.57
N GLY A 216 -5.35 2.44 11.06
CA GLY A 216 -5.76 1.78 12.28
C GLY A 216 -5.65 2.76 13.46
N PRO A 217 -6.17 2.40 14.64
CA PRO A 217 -6.23 3.27 15.81
C PRO A 217 -4.87 3.79 16.31
N LEU A 218 -3.76 3.29 15.78
CA LEU A 218 -2.39 3.70 16.11
C LEU A 218 -1.70 4.50 15.00
N GLU A 219 -2.45 5.08 14.06
CA GLU A 219 -1.86 6.00 13.10
C GLU A 219 -1.11 7.14 13.80
N GLY A 220 0.07 7.47 13.26
CA GLY A 220 0.93 8.51 13.81
C GLY A 220 1.79 8.04 14.98
N VAL A 221 1.59 6.82 15.49
CA VAL A 221 2.43 6.23 16.52
C VAL A 221 3.66 5.59 15.88
N LYS A 222 4.86 6.02 16.28
CA LYS A 222 6.14 5.46 15.84
C LYS A 222 6.73 4.54 16.91
N ILE A 223 7.07 3.32 16.54
CA ILE A 223 7.58 2.27 17.45
C ILE A 223 8.95 1.80 16.98
N LEU A 224 9.92 1.81 17.90
CA LEU A 224 11.21 1.16 17.72
C LEU A 224 11.19 -0.23 18.33
N ASP A 225 11.31 -1.24 17.49
CA ASP A 225 11.28 -2.66 17.87
C ASP A 225 12.69 -3.26 17.86
N LEU A 226 13.32 -3.34 19.03
CA LEU A 226 14.60 -4.03 19.24
C LEU A 226 14.39 -5.49 19.68
N THR A 227 13.16 -5.99 19.63
CA THR A 227 12.86 -7.33 20.09
C THR A 227 13.26 -8.38 19.05
N SER A 228 13.54 -9.58 19.55
CA SER A 228 13.94 -10.72 18.73
C SER A 228 13.07 -11.95 19.01
N MET A 229 13.14 -12.93 18.10
CA MET A 229 12.39 -14.17 18.15
C MET A 229 10.90 -13.95 17.87
N VAL A 230 10.00 -14.30 18.80
CA VAL A 230 8.56 -14.39 18.49
C VAL A 230 7.74 -13.39 19.29
N SER A 231 7.79 -13.40 20.63
CA SER A 231 6.82 -12.65 21.45
C SER A 231 6.85 -11.15 21.20
N GLY A 232 8.04 -10.53 21.25
CA GLY A 232 8.20 -9.12 20.97
C GLY A 232 7.89 -8.77 19.52
N PRO A 233 8.45 -9.49 18.53
CA PRO A 233 8.16 -9.19 17.14
C PRO A 233 6.67 -9.33 16.80
N MET A 234 6.00 -10.37 17.31
CA MET A 234 4.57 -10.56 17.15
C MET A 234 3.75 -9.41 17.77
N ALA A 235 4.10 -8.97 18.98
CA ALA A 235 3.42 -7.83 19.61
C ALA A 235 3.57 -6.55 18.77
N ALA A 236 4.78 -6.23 18.32
CA ALA A 236 5.01 -5.06 17.46
C ALA A 236 4.34 -5.21 16.09
N MET A 237 4.26 -6.42 15.53
CA MET A 237 3.54 -6.68 14.28
C MET A 237 2.04 -6.43 14.43
N MET A 238 1.44 -6.83 15.56
CA MET A 238 0.04 -6.51 15.84
C MET A 238 -0.19 -5.00 15.93
N LEU A 239 0.76 -4.22 16.46
CA LEU A 239 0.65 -2.75 16.49
C LEU A 239 0.80 -2.15 15.08
N ALA A 240 1.69 -2.69 14.25
CA ALA A 240 1.80 -2.31 12.83
C ALA A 240 0.49 -2.58 12.07
N ASP A 241 -0.17 -3.71 12.34
CA ASP A 241 -1.48 -4.03 11.76
C ASP A 241 -2.57 -3.05 12.17
N GLN A 242 -2.41 -2.39 13.32
CA GLN A 242 -3.27 -1.31 13.80
C GLN A 242 -2.81 0.08 13.35
N GLY A 243 -1.93 0.18 12.34
CA GLY A 243 -1.54 1.44 11.71
C GLY A 243 -0.29 2.13 12.29
N ALA A 244 0.38 1.54 13.28
CA ALA A 244 1.61 2.10 13.83
C ALA A 244 2.77 1.99 12.83
N GLU A 245 3.63 3.01 12.76
CA GLU A 245 4.90 2.92 12.05
C GLU A 245 5.91 2.16 12.91
N VAL A 246 6.17 0.90 12.57
CA VAL A 246 7.11 0.06 13.31
C VAL A 246 8.44 -0.07 12.57
N ILE A 247 9.52 0.36 13.22
CA ILE A 247 10.90 0.22 12.74
C ILE A 247 11.60 -0.84 13.58
N LYS A 248 11.84 -2.00 12.99
CA LYS A 248 12.66 -3.05 13.57
C LYS A 248 14.13 -2.66 13.50
N ILE A 249 14.80 -2.65 14.64
CA ILE A 249 16.24 -2.46 14.73
C ILE A 249 16.88 -3.82 14.96
N GLU A 250 17.75 -4.23 14.03
CA GLU A 250 18.39 -5.54 14.09
C GLU A 250 19.89 -5.48 13.79
N PRO A 251 20.66 -6.52 14.13
CA PRO A 251 22.08 -6.58 13.78
C PRO A 251 22.29 -6.55 12.26
N THR A 252 23.47 -6.12 11.81
CA THR A 252 23.86 -6.08 10.38
C THR A 252 23.81 -7.43 9.67
N HIS A 253 23.92 -8.53 10.41
CA HIS A 253 23.75 -9.90 9.90
C HIS A 253 22.30 -10.44 10.02
N GLY A 254 21.34 -9.58 10.38
CA GLY A 254 19.95 -9.92 10.67
C GLY A 254 19.74 -10.64 12.00
N GLU A 255 18.52 -10.58 12.54
CA GLU A 255 18.19 -11.29 13.77
C GLU A 255 18.24 -12.83 13.64
N GLN A 256 18.36 -13.53 14.78
CA GLN A 256 18.52 -14.98 14.82
C GLN A 256 17.36 -15.75 14.15
N LEU A 257 16.10 -15.33 14.35
CA LEU A 257 14.95 -16.03 13.81
C LEU A 257 14.99 -16.14 12.27
N ARG A 258 15.61 -15.18 11.57
CA ARG A 258 15.79 -15.21 10.11
C ARG A 258 16.50 -16.48 9.63
N HIS A 259 17.36 -17.03 10.48
CA HIS A 259 18.26 -18.14 10.18
C HIS A 259 17.82 -19.48 10.81
N MET A 260 16.80 -19.47 11.68
CA MET A 260 16.39 -20.61 12.51
C MET A 260 15.29 -21.50 11.88
N ALA A 261 15.47 -21.95 10.64
CA ALA A 261 14.72 -23.05 10.00
C ALA A 261 15.18 -23.22 8.55
N ALA A 262 14.62 -24.21 7.85
CA ALA A 262 14.69 -24.25 6.40
C ALA A 262 14.10 -22.94 5.83
N PRO A 263 14.87 -22.18 5.03
CA PRO A 263 14.38 -20.93 4.47
C PRO A 263 13.33 -21.20 3.39
N HIS A 264 12.40 -20.27 3.24
CA HIS A 264 11.57 -20.15 2.04
C HIS A 264 11.91 -18.79 1.40
N ASN A 265 12.33 -18.79 0.13
CA ASN A 265 12.88 -17.60 -0.54
C ASN A 265 14.04 -16.95 0.25
N GLY A 266 14.94 -17.76 0.80
CA GLY A 266 16.15 -17.27 1.50
C GLY A 266 15.95 -16.79 2.94
N VAL A 267 14.74 -16.78 3.48
CA VAL A 267 14.47 -16.35 4.87
C VAL A 267 13.49 -17.32 5.56
N ASN A 268 13.62 -17.50 6.87
CA ASN A 268 12.68 -18.31 7.66
C ASN A 268 11.23 -17.77 7.58
N PRO A 269 10.22 -18.59 7.23
CA PRO A 269 8.81 -18.18 7.22
C PRO A 269 8.30 -17.57 8.55
N ALA A 270 8.78 -18.08 9.69
CA ALA A 270 8.39 -17.55 11.00
C ALA A 270 8.82 -16.10 11.20
N PHE A 271 9.96 -15.71 10.60
CA PHE A 271 10.42 -14.33 10.62
C PHE A 271 9.45 -13.41 9.88
N TYR A 272 9.01 -13.80 8.67
CA TYR A 272 8.04 -13.03 7.90
C TYR A 272 6.71 -12.90 8.66
N SER A 273 6.22 -13.99 9.22
CA SER A 273 4.98 -13.99 9.99
C SER A 273 5.01 -13.01 11.17
N CYS A 274 6.12 -12.94 11.90
CA CYS A 274 6.26 -12.08 13.08
C CYS A 274 6.74 -10.66 12.78
N ASN A 275 7.14 -10.35 11.54
CA ASN A 275 7.69 -9.03 11.19
C ASN A 275 7.07 -8.40 9.94
N ARG A 276 5.98 -8.96 9.41
CA ARG A 276 5.18 -8.31 8.35
C ARG A 276 4.68 -6.93 8.83
N GLY A 277 4.56 -5.99 7.90
CA GLY A 277 4.11 -4.63 8.19
C GLY A 277 5.18 -3.71 8.80
N LYS A 278 6.38 -4.22 9.10
CA LYS A 278 7.47 -3.42 9.69
C LYS A 278 8.49 -2.97 8.64
N LYS A 279 9.11 -1.81 8.89
CA LYS A 279 10.37 -1.40 8.25
C LYS A 279 11.51 -2.04 9.03
N SER A 280 12.56 -2.52 8.36
CA SER A 280 13.75 -3.08 9.02
C SER A 280 14.97 -2.22 8.77
N LEU A 281 15.69 -1.88 9.83
CA LEU A 281 16.92 -1.11 9.78
C LEU A 281 18.01 -1.87 10.55
N ALA A 282 19.05 -2.24 9.82
CA ALA A 282 20.17 -2.97 10.40
C ALA A 282 21.21 -1.97 10.94
N ILE A 283 21.52 -2.05 12.24
CA ILE A 283 22.44 -1.14 12.93
C ILE A 283 23.45 -1.93 13.75
N ASP A 284 24.73 -1.57 13.66
CA ASP A 284 25.72 -2.04 14.63
C ASP A 284 25.68 -1.19 15.90
N LEU A 285 24.90 -1.62 16.89
CA LEU A 285 24.76 -0.93 18.17
C LEU A 285 26.01 -0.99 19.06
N LYS A 286 27.10 -1.63 18.61
CA LYS A 286 28.40 -1.56 19.30
C LYS A 286 29.24 -0.37 18.85
N SER A 287 29.00 0.18 17.67
CA SER A 287 29.71 1.36 17.19
C SER A 287 29.08 2.63 17.75
N GLU A 288 29.88 3.70 17.88
CA GLU A 288 29.38 4.98 18.36
C GLU A 288 28.38 5.58 17.37
N GLU A 289 28.61 5.44 16.06
CA GLU A 289 27.68 5.89 15.02
C GLU A 289 26.35 5.16 15.08
N GLY A 290 26.38 3.84 15.33
CA GLY A 290 25.16 3.05 15.50
C GLY A 290 24.34 3.48 16.71
N LYS A 291 25.03 3.82 17.81
CA LYS A 291 24.37 4.40 19.00
C LYS A 291 23.75 5.76 18.69
N GLU A 292 24.48 6.64 18.02
CA GLU A 292 23.95 7.95 17.60
C GLU A 292 22.71 7.82 16.71
N ILE A 293 22.71 6.89 15.75
CA ILE A 293 21.55 6.64 14.89
C ILE A 293 20.35 6.19 15.74
N LEU A 294 20.55 5.26 16.68
CA LEU A 294 19.46 4.81 17.53
C LEU A 294 18.90 5.95 18.39
N LEU A 295 19.76 6.78 18.99
CA LEU A 295 19.31 7.93 19.80
C LEU A 295 18.55 8.97 18.95
N LYS A 296 18.94 9.20 17.70
CA LYS A 296 18.18 10.05 16.76
C LYS A 296 16.78 9.49 16.50
N LEU A 297 16.67 8.18 16.30
CA LEU A 297 15.37 7.52 16.11
C LEU A 297 14.51 7.60 17.38
N VAL A 298 15.11 7.40 18.56
CA VAL A 298 14.44 7.48 19.87
C VAL A 298 13.79 8.85 20.09
N LYS A 299 14.45 9.93 19.64
CA LYS A 299 13.92 11.30 19.74
C LYS A 299 12.57 11.49 19.06
N GLU A 300 12.28 10.70 18.03
CA GLU A 300 11.03 10.79 17.24
C GLU A 300 10.06 9.64 17.52
N ALA A 301 10.43 8.68 18.38
CA ALA A 301 9.62 7.51 18.66
C ALA A 301 8.65 7.77 19.82
N ASP A 302 7.49 7.14 19.77
CA ASP A 302 6.53 7.13 20.88
C ASP A 302 6.75 5.93 21.80
N VAL A 303 7.17 4.79 21.23
CA VAL A 303 7.38 3.54 21.95
C VAL A 303 8.73 2.93 21.62
N PHE A 304 9.46 2.49 22.65
CA PHE A 304 10.69 1.72 22.53
C PHE A 304 10.48 0.33 23.14
N MET A 305 10.61 -0.71 22.33
CA MET A 305 10.36 -2.10 22.73
C MET A 305 11.67 -2.91 22.72
N GLN A 306 11.94 -3.63 23.80
CA GLN A 306 13.05 -4.57 23.88
C GLN A 306 12.69 -5.83 24.66
N ASN A 307 13.34 -6.96 24.36
CA ASN A 307 13.17 -8.23 25.08
C ASN A 307 14.51 -8.86 25.48
N PHE A 308 15.50 -8.01 25.73
CA PHE A 308 16.79 -8.42 26.24
C PHE A 308 16.71 -8.83 27.71
N ARG A 309 17.77 -9.47 28.20
CA ARG A 309 17.88 -9.84 29.61
C ARG A 309 17.96 -8.58 30.48
N PRO A 310 17.47 -8.63 31.72
CA PRO A 310 17.67 -7.54 32.66
C PRO A 310 19.14 -7.09 32.73
N GLY A 311 19.39 -5.78 32.67
CA GLY A 311 20.74 -5.21 32.68
C GLY A 311 21.44 -5.18 31.32
N ALA A 312 20.91 -5.83 30.27
CA ALA A 312 21.58 -5.88 28.97
C ALA A 312 21.47 -4.57 28.20
N ILE A 313 20.29 -3.94 28.20
CA ILE A 313 20.07 -2.69 27.48
C ILE A 313 20.86 -1.53 28.10
N GLU A 314 21.02 -1.55 29.43
CA GLU A 314 21.82 -0.59 30.20
C GLU A 314 23.31 -0.74 29.85
N ARG A 315 23.82 -1.98 29.78
CA ARG A 315 25.21 -2.23 29.32
C ARG A 315 25.45 -1.84 27.87
N MET A 316 24.41 -1.78 27.06
CA MET A 316 24.48 -1.29 25.67
C MET A 316 24.45 0.24 25.59
N GLY A 317 24.17 0.94 26.69
CA GLY A 317 24.09 2.41 26.74
C GLY A 317 22.70 2.97 26.45
N PHE A 318 21.65 2.15 26.49
CA PHE A 318 20.27 2.56 26.20
C PHE A 318 19.34 2.27 27.37
N GLY A 319 19.84 2.48 28.60
CA GLY A 319 19.02 2.40 29.81
C GLY A 319 17.86 3.40 29.75
N GLU A 320 16.79 3.12 30.51
CA GLU A 320 15.59 3.97 30.51
C GLU A 320 15.91 5.42 30.91
N ASP A 321 16.85 5.62 31.85
CA ASP A 321 17.39 6.91 32.23
C ASP A 321 17.97 7.68 31.03
N VAL A 322 18.85 7.03 30.26
CA VAL A 322 19.45 7.62 29.05
C VAL A 322 18.40 7.91 27.97
N LEU A 323 17.46 6.99 27.76
CA LEU A 323 16.41 7.17 26.76
C LEU A 323 15.45 8.31 27.13
N ARG A 324 15.15 8.49 28.42
CA ARG A 324 14.29 9.59 28.91
C ARG A 324 14.95 10.95 28.81
N GLU A 325 16.27 11.04 28.93
CA GLU A 325 17.01 12.29 28.66
C GLU A 325 16.86 12.74 27.20
N VAL A 326 16.77 11.78 26.26
CA VAL A 326 16.57 12.06 24.83
C VAL A 326 15.10 12.33 24.50
N ASN A 327 14.18 11.59 25.11
CA ASN A 327 12.75 11.72 24.89
C ASN A 327 11.96 11.42 26.17
N GLU A 328 11.54 12.47 26.87
CA GLU A 328 10.82 12.38 28.15
C GLU A 328 9.46 11.67 28.02
N LYS A 329 8.82 11.76 26.85
CA LYS A 329 7.49 11.19 26.57
C LYS A 329 7.53 9.72 26.14
N LEU A 330 8.71 9.15 25.96
CA LEU A 330 8.90 7.80 25.44
C LEU A 330 8.27 6.74 26.36
N ILE A 331 7.45 5.87 25.77
CA ILE A 331 6.92 4.68 26.42
C ILE A 331 7.94 3.55 26.27
N ASN A 332 8.56 3.14 27.38
CA ASN A 332 9.52 2.04 27.40
C ASN A 332 8.81 0.71 27.72
N VAL A 333 8.97 -0.27 26.85
CA VAL A 333 8.40 -1.61 26.99
C VAL A 333 9.52 -2.64 27.05
N SER A 334 9.56 -3.37 28.16
CA SER A 334 10.51 -4.47 28.40
C SER A 334 9.78 -5.79 28.53
N ILE A 335 10.07 -6.74 27.65
CA ILE A 335 9.50 -8.09 27.68
C ILE A 335 10.53 -9.06 28.26
N SER A 336 10.26 -9.64 29.43
CA SER A 336 11.14 -10.64 30.08
C SER A 336 10.42 -11.97 30.24
N GLY A 337 11.10 -13.09 29.96
CA GLY A 337 10.49 -14.42 30.06
C GLY A 337 10.25 -14.91 31.49
N PHE A 338 11.07 -14.50 32.47
CA PHE A 338 10.86 -14.80 33.90
C PHE A 338 10.47 -13.56 34.74
N GLY A 339 10.28 -12.41 34.09
CA GLY A 339 10.07 -11.13 34.76
C GLY A 339 11.36 -10.51 35.30
N THR A 340 11.20 -9.45 36.10
CA THR A 340 12.30 -8.66 36.68
C THR A 340 12.61 -9.01 38.13
N LYS A 341 11.80 -9.86 38.76
CA LYS A 341 11.91 -10.28 40.16
C LYS A 341 11.82 -11.80 40.28
N GLY A 342 12.33 -12.34 41.38
CA GLY A 342 12.28 -13.77 41.69
C GLY A 342 13.54 -14.55 41.32
N PRO A 343 13.63 -15.84 41.69
CA PRO A 343 14.86 -16.64 41.61
C PRO A 343 15.36 -16.89 40.19
N TYR A 344 14.49 -16.75 39.18
CA TYR A 344 14.82 -16.98 37.78
C TYR A 344 14.95 -15.68 36.95
N SER A 345 14.90 -14.49 37.57
CA SER A 345 14.90 -13.22 36.84
C SER A 345 16.18 -13.00 36.00
N SER A 346 17.32 -13.59 36.41
CA SER A 346 18.59 -13.54 35.67
C SER A 346 18.81 -14.74 34.74
N SER A 347 17.86 -15.68 34.66
CA SER A 347 18.02 -16.92 33.91
C SER A 347 17.73 -16.74 32.42
N ARG A 348 18.38 -17.58 31.58
CA ARG A 348 18.07 -17.65 30.15
C ARG A 348 16.79 -18.42 29.94
N VAL A 349 15.96 -17.97 29.01
CA VAL A 349 14.68 -18.61 28.75
C VAL A 349 14.25 -18.47 27.30
N TYR A 350 13.74 -19.57 26.77
CA TYR A 350 12.92 -19.63 25.58
C TYR A 350 11.65 -20.41 25.92
N ALA A 351 10.64 -20.36 25.04
CA ALA A 351 9.37 -21.03 25.24
C ALA A 351 9.48 -22.51 25.70
N PRO A 352 10.40 -23.35 25.18
CA PRO A 352 10.53 -24.74 25.65
C PRO A 352 10.90 -24.87 27.13
N VAL A 353 11.69 -23.94 27.68
CA VAL A 353 12.07 -23.93 29.09
C VAL A 353 10.86 -23.60 29.97
N ILE A 354 10.02 -22.65 29.54
CA ILE A 354 8.77 -22.34 30.23
C ILE A 354 7.81 -23.52 30.20
N GLN A 355 7.66 -24.20 29.05
CA GLN A 355 6.80 -25.38 28.95
C GLN A 355 7.23 -26.51 29.89
N ALA A 356 8.54 -26.74 30.02
CA ALA A 356 9.07 -27.74 30.93
C ALA A 356 8.81 -27.35 32.40
N LEU A 357 9.10 -26.10 32.77
CA LEU A 357 8.93 -25.62 34.16
C LEU A 357 7.47 -25.50 34.60
N SER A 358 6.55 -25.23 33.69
CA SER A 358 5.12 -25.12 34.00
C SER A 358 4.42 -26.47 34.14
N GLY A 359 5.11 -27.58 33.86
CA GLY A 359 4.51 -28.92 33.77
C GLY A 359 3.72 -29.15 32.48
N ALA A 360 3.70 -28.19 31.54
CA ALA A 360 2.98 -28.34 30.28
C ALA A 360 3.49 -29.56 29.49
N THR A 361 4.79 -29.85 29.54
CA THR A 361 5.34 -31.02 28.85
C THR A 361 4.84 -32.36 29.41
N ASP A 362 4.55 -32.39 30.71
CA ASP A 362 4.02 -33.58 31.40
C ASP A 362 2.54 -33.80 31.05
N ILE A 363 1.76 -32.72 30.98
CA ILE A 363 0.37 -32.77 30.50
C ILE A 363 0.28 -33.34 29.08
N GLN A 364 1.24 -32.99 28.22
CA GLN A 364 1.31 -33.44 26.84
C GLN A 364 2.08 -34.76 26.69
N ALA A 365 2.40 -35.46 27.79
CA ALA A 365 3.18 -36.68 27.73
C ALA A 365 2.57 -37.72 26.79
N ASP A 366 3.45 -38.45 26.11
CA ASP A 366 3.06 -39.56 25.27
C ASP A 366 2.32 -40.63 26.09
N ARG A 367 1.12 -41.03 25.67
CA ARG A 367 0.24 -41.89 26.47
C ARG A 367 0.74 -43.32 26.65
N GLU A 368 1.60 -43.80 25.75
CA GLU A 368 2.14 -45.15 25.82
C GLU A 368 3.43 -45.21 26.64
N THR A 369 4.34 -44.25 26.40
CA THR A 369 5.68 -44.23 27.00
C THR A 369 5.78 -43.37 28.26
N GLY A 370 4.79 -42.51 28.52
CA GLY A 370 4.80 -41.53 29.62
C GLY A 370 5.83 -40.42 29.45
N ARG A 371 6.49 -40.33 28.29
CA ARG A 371 7.57 -39.35 28.06
C ARG A 371 6.98 -37.95 27.83
N PRO A 372 7.43 -36.92 28.57
CA PRO A 372 6.98 -35.55 28.36
C PRO A 372 7.25 -35.07 26.92
N GLN A 373 6.28 -34.37 26.32
CA GLN A 373 6.38 -33.83 24.95
C GLN A 373 6.13 -32.33 24.95
N MET A 374 6.77 -31.62 24.03
CA MET A 374 6.49 -30.18 23.85
C MET A 374 5.16 -29.99 23.11
N PHE A 375 4.41 -28.97 23.50
CA PHE A 375 3.34 -28.48 22.67
C PHE A 375 3.93 -27.89 21.39
N ARG A 376 3.32 -28.25 20.25
CA ARG A 376 3.68 -27.73 18.92
C ARG A 376 3.07 -26.35 18.63
N VAL A 377 2.65 -25.65 19.68
CA VAL A 377 2.14 -24.28 19.63
C VAL A 377 3.00 -23.38 20.49
N ILE A 378 3.07 -22.11 20.13
CA ILE A 378 3.86 -21.11 20.87
C ILE A 378 3.00 -20.58 22.02
N PHE A 379 3.52 -20.67 23.24
CA PHE A 379 2.93 -20.00 24.40
C PHE A 379 3.55 -18.61 24.53
N CYS A 380 2.71 -17.59 24.37
CA CYS A 380 3.00 -16.22 24.79
C CYS A 380 2.15 -15.95 26.03
N ARG A 381 2.78 -15.47 27.11
CA ARG A 381 2.09 -15.07 28.35
C ARG A 381 2.22 -13.57 28.53
#